data_AF-A0A4U0PQ65-F1
#
_entry.id   AF-A0A4U0PQ65-F1
#
_cell.length_a   1.000
_cell.length_b   1.000
_cell.length_c   1.000
_cell.angle_alpha   90.00
_cell.angle_beta   90.00
_cell.angle_gamma   90.00
#
_symmetry.space_group_name_H-M   'P 1'
#
loop_
_entity.id
_entity.type
_entity.pdbx_description
1 polymer ?
#
loop_
_entity_poly.entity_id
_entity_poly.type
_entity_poly.pdbx_seq_one_letter_code
_entity_poly.pdbx_strand_id
1 'polypeptide(L)'
;MIKTGVFALMLATVAAAHAAPDLACYQSSSNKRTYCIDRTEATSSGPMRAAPAYQLEEDGTNKPTGLSVLANCESKKTGLLDANGTDITGGRTPSPVATALAETLCKLPTPKNNPLLPTF
;
A
#
# COMPACT_ATOMS: atom_id res chain seq x y z
N MET A 1 -31.90 -39.24 -41.11
CA MET A 1 -31.42 -39.48 -39.73
C MET A 1 -30.53 -38.32 -39.34
N ILE A 2 -31.04 -37.37 -38.55
CA ILE A 2 -30.35 -36.15 -38.12
C ILE A 2 -29.66 -36.46 -36.79
N LYS A 3 -28.33 -36.36 -36.74
CA LYS A 3 -27.54 -36.56 -35.52
C LYS A 3 -27.07 -35.18 -35.03
N THR A 4 -27.88 -34.59 -34.16
CA THR A 4 -27.55 -33.37 -33.41
C THR A 4 -26.44 -33.70 -32.41
N GLY A 5 -25.23 -33.20 -32.68
CA GLY A 5 -24.11 -33.23 -31.76
C GLY A 5 -24.02 -31.89 -31.03
N VAL A 6 -24.48 -31.88 -29.78
CA VAL A 6 -24.28 -30.77 -28.83
C VAL A 6 -22.78 -30.73 -28.49
N PHE A 7 -22.04 -29.77 -29.04
CA PHE A 7 -20.69 -29.46 -28.56
C PHE A 7 -20.79 -28.37 -27.50
N ALA A 8 -20.60 -28.80 -26.25
CA ALA A 8 -20.64 -27.99 -25.06
C ALA A 8 -19.58 -26.88 -25.10
N LEU A 9 -20.03 -25.64 -24.96
CA LEU A 9 -19.21 -24.46 -24.75
C LEU A 9 -18.60 -24.55 -23.35
N MET A 10 -17.36 -25.04 -23.22
CA MET A 10 -16.59 -24.93 -21.97
C MET A 10 -16.23 -23.47 -21.73
N LEU A 11 -17.07 -22.76 -20.97
CA LEU A 11 -16.71 -21.49 -20.36
C LEU A 11 -15.66 -21.76 -19.28
N ALA A 12 -14.39 -21.62 -19.65
CA ALA A 12 -13.28 -21.54 -18.71
C ALA A 12 -13.47 -20.30 -17.83
N THR A 13 -13.90 -20.52 -16.59
CA THR A 13 -13.91 -19.51 -15.54
C THR A 13 -12.47 -19.15 -15.21
N VAL A 14 -11.99 -18.05 -15.78
CA VAL A 14 -10.75 -17.40 -15.35
C VAL A 14 -11.02 -16.82 -13.96
N ALA A 15 -10.73 -17.59 -12.92
CA ALA A 15 -10.73 -17.09 -11.56
C ALA A 15 -9.66 -16.00 -11.47
N ALA A 16 -10.08 -14.75 -11.34
CA ALA A 16 -9.21 -13.64 -10.99
C ALA A 16 -8.63 -13.92 -9.60
N ALA A 17 -7.44 -14.52 -9.56
CA ALA A 17 -6.62 -14.59 -8.37
C ALA A 17 -6.31 -13.15 -7.96
N HIS A 18 -7.08 -12.61 -7.03
CA HIS A 18 -6.76 -11.37 -6.37
C HIS A 18 -5.46 -11.64 -5.60
N ALA A 19 -4.35 -11.14 -6.13
CA ALA A 19 -3.05 -11.27 -5.48
C ALA A 19 -3.17 -10.71 -4.06
N ALA A 20 -2.77 -11.50 -3.07
CA ALA A 20 -2.76 -11.05 -1.69
C ALA A 20 -1.83 -9.83 -1.55
N PRO A 21 -2.18 -8.85 -0.70
CA PRO A 21 -1.38 -7.65 -0.53
C PRO A 21 0.03 -8.01 -0.02
N ASP A 22 1.06 -7.42 -0.62
CA ASP A 22 2.45 -7.66 -0.23
C ASP A 22 2.86 -6.72 0.90
N LEU A 23 2.42 -7.06 2.10
CA LEU A 23 2.59 -6.20 3.27
C LEU A 23 4.03 -6.17 3.78
N ALA A 24 4.51 -4.97 4.10
CA ALA A 24 5.68 -4.78 4.96
C ALA A 24 5.26 -4.07 6.24
N CYS A 25 5.52 -4.70 7.37
CA CYS A 25 4.93 -4.34 8.66
C CYS A 25 5.96 -3.88 9.68
N TYR A 26 5.52 -3.01 10.59
CA TYR A 26 6.24 -2.54 11.74
C TYR A 26 5.35 -2.60 12.98
N GLN A 27 5.84 -3.22 14.05
CA GLN A 27 5.14 -3.22 15.34
C GLN A 27 5.56 -2.01 16.17
N SER A 28 4.58 -1.20 16.54
CA SER A 28 4.77 -0.08 17.46
C SER A 28 5.15 -0.59 18.85
N SER A 29 6.31 -0.17 19.34
CA SER A 29 6.74 -0.49 20.71
C SER A 29 5.83 0.14 21.77
N SER A 30 5.20 1.28 21.45
CA SER A 30 4.38 2.08 22.37
C SER A 30 3.01 1.46 22.67
N ASN A 31 2.36 0.86 21.68
CA ASN A 31 0.98 0.37 21.82
C ASN A 31 0.80 -1.08 21.34
N LYS A 32 1.89 -1.76 20.96
CA LYS A 32 1.93 -3.14 20.45
C LYS A 32 1.10 -3.37 19.17
N ARG A 33 0.58 -2.31 18.54
CA ARG A 33 -0.12 -2.41 17.27
C ARG A 33 0.86 -2.55 16.13
N THR A 34 0.51 -3.39 15.17
CA THR A 34 1.29 -3.59 13.96
C THR A 34 0.66 -2.79 12.82
N TYR A 35 1.48 -1.97 12.18
CA TYR A 35 1.10 -1.16 11.03
C TYR A 35 1.89 -1.63 9.82
N CYS A 36 1.25 -1.70 8.67
CA CYS A 36 1.87 -2.18 7.44
C CYS A 36 1.67 -1.19 6.30
N ILE A 37 2.52 -1.27 5.29
CA ILE A 37 2.29 -0.69 3.97
C ILE A 37 2.08 -1.83 2.97
N ASP A 38 1.25 -1.60 1.96
CA ASP A 38 1.20 -2.49 0.80
C ASP A 38 2.25 -2.09 -0.23
N ARG A 39 3.26 -2.95 -0.43
CA ARG A 39 4.35 -2.69 -1.36
C ARG A 39 3.92 -2.77 -2.82
N THR A 40 2.89 -3.55 -3.14
CA THR A 40 2.39 -3.70 -4.53
C THR A 40 1.61 -2.48 -5.00
N GLU A 41 1.02 -1.74 -4.06
CA GLU A 41 0.29 -0.51 -4.29
C GLU A 41 1.15 0.75 -4.03
N ALA A 42 2.46 0.56 -3.85
CA ALA A 42 3.38 1.68 -3.73
C ALA A 42 3.44 2.49 -5.04
N THR A 43 3.53 3.80 -4.89
CA THR A 43 3.65 4.77 -6.00
C THR A 43 4.81 5.72 -5.80
N SER A 44 5.25 6.38 -6.87
CA SER A 44 6.39 7.30 -6.86
C SER A 44 6.21 8.55 -7.70
N SER A 45 6.80 9.68 -7.28
CA SER A 45 6.98 10.90 -8.07
C SER A 45 8.31 11.55 -7.71
N GLY A 46 9.30 11.51 -8.62
CA GLY A 46 10.65 11.96 -8.30
C GLY A 46 11.22 11.28 -7.03
N PRO A 47 11.60 12.02 -5.97
CA PRO A 47 12.07 11.45 -4.71
C PRO A 47 10.94 10.95 -3.80
N MET A 48 9.68 11.26 -4.12
CA MET A 48 8.53 10.91 -3.29
C MET A 48 8.12 9.44 -3.51
N ARG A 49 7.74 8.78 -2.43
CA ARG A 49 7.16 7.43 -2.41
C ARG A 49 5.95 7.41 -1.52
N ALA A 50 4.86 6.79 -1.95
CA ALA A 50 3.68 6.62 -1.11
C ALA A 50 3.14 5.20 -1.19
N ALA A 51 2.55 4.70 -0.11
CA ALA A 51 1.83 3.42 -0.12
C ALA A 51 0.67 3.44 0.89
N PRO A 52 -0.45 2.75 0.59
CA PRO A 52 -1.56 2.62 1.52
C PRO A 52 -1.11 1.95 2.82
N ALA A 53 -1.60 2.47 3.93
CA ALA A 53 -1.34 1.95 5.26
C ALA A 53 -2.46 1.03 5.74
N TYR A 54 -2.05 -0.04 6.43
CA TYR A 54 -2.92 -1.04 7.03
C TYR A 54 -2.58 -1.19 8.51
N GLN A 55 -3.56 -1.57 9.31
CA GLN A 55 -3.35 -2.09 10.66
C GLN A 55 -3.54 -3.60 10.62
N LEU A 56 -2.60 -4.34 11.19
CA LEU A 56 -2.77 -5.78 11.41
C LEU A 56 -3.45 -5.98 12.77
N GLU A 57 -4.54 -6.73 12.76
CA GLU A 57 -5.29 -7.14 13.93
C GLU A 57 -4.62 -8.37 14.59
N GLU A 58 -5.03 -8.70 15.82
CA GLU A 58 -4.46 -9.82 16.58
C GLU A 58 -4.69 -11.18 15.91
N ASP A 59 -5.77 -11.32 15.15
CA ASP A 59 -6.09 -12.53 14.38
C ASP A 59 -5.30 -12.66 13.07
N GLY A 60 -4.39 -11.71 12.80
CA GLY A 60 -3.58 -11.67 11.57
C GLY A 60 -4.30 -11.10 10.36
N THR A 61 -5.54 -10.63 10.51
CA THR A 61 -6.24 -9.90 9.43
C THR A 61 -5.68 -8.49 9.31
N ASN A 62 -5.68 -7.94 8.10
CA ASN A 62 -5.30 -6.55 7.85
C ASN A 62 -6.56 -5.70 7.60
N LYS A 63 -6.53 -4.45 8.08
CA LYS A 63 -7.57 -3.46 7.80
C LYS A 63 -6.95 -2.18 7.25
N PRO A 64 -7.49 -1.61 6.15
CA PRO A 64 -7.01 -0.35 5.64
C PRO A 64 -7.25 0.75 6.68
N THR A 65 -6.26 1.60 6.92
CA THR A 65 -6.42 2.72 7.87
C THR A 65 -7.09 3.93 7.22
N GLY A 66 -7.34 3.89 5.91
CA GLY A 66 -7.77 5.05 5.12
C GLY A 66 -6.69 6.12 4.94
N LEU A 67 -5.44 5.77 5.25
CA LEU A 67 -4.28 6.66 5.12
C LEU A 67 -3.24 6.02 4.22
N SER A 68 -2.38 6.84 3.63
CA SER A 68 -1.14 6.39 2.99
C SER A 68 0.07 6.99 3.67
N VAL A 69 1.14 6.22 3.83
CA VAL A 69 2.44 6.77 4.23
C VAL A 69 3.04 7.46 3.02
N LEU A 70 3.54 8.68 3.20
CA LEU A 70 4.29 9.42 2.19
C LEU A 70 5.72 9.62 2.69
N ALA A 71 6.71 9.38 1.83
CA ALA A 71 8.12 9.51 2.14
C ALA A 71 8.81 10.34 1.06
N ASN A 72 9.58 11.35 1.45
CA ASN A 72 10.59 11.94 0.57
C ASN A 72 11.90 11.21 0.82
N CYS A 73 12.31 10.37 -0.12
CA CYS A 73 13.44 9.47 0.06
C CYS A 73 14.81 10.15 0.00
N GLU A 74 14.86 11.37 -0.54
CA GLU A 74 16.05 12.22 -0.58
C GLU A 74 16.18 13.01 0.72
N SER A 75 15.15 13.79 1.09
CA SER A 75 15.18 14.63 2.29
C SER A 75 14.91 13.89 3.60
N LYS A 76 14.58 12.59 3.53
CA LYS A 76 14.21 11.72 4.67
C LYS A 76 13.01 12.21 5.48
N LYS A 77 12.21 13.10 4.91
CA LYS A 77 10.95 13.55 5.51
C LYS A 77 9.84 12.52 5.28
N THR A 78 8.93 12.41 6.23
CA THR A 78 7.78 11.49 6.20
C THR A 78 6.50 12.25 6.48
N GLY A 79 5.43 11.87 5.81
CA GLY A 79 4.08 12.40 6.01
C GLY A 79 3.00 11.32 5.90
N LEU A 80 1.76 11.76 6.05
CA LEU A 80 0.56 10.92 5.90
C LEU A 80 -0.41 11.60 4.93
N LEU A 81 -0.92 10.81 4.00
CA LEU A 81 -1.99 11.24 3.09
C LEU A 81 -3.33 10.68 3.58
N ASP A 82 -4.37 11.49 3.48
CA ASP A 82 -5.75 11.01 3.58
C ASP A 82 -6.19 10.27 2.31
N ALA A 83 -7.43 9.79 2.29
CA ALA A 83 -8.01 9.10 1.14
C ALA A 83 -8.09 9.96 -0.15
N ASN A 84 -8.00 11.29 -0.03
CA ASN A 84 -8.00 12.22 -1.16
C ASN A 84 -6.57 12.52 -1.67
N GLY A 85 -5.54 11.94 -1.04
CA GLY A 85 -4.13 12.24 -1.35
C GLY A 85 -3.64 13.55 -0.75
N THR A 86 -4.38 14.14 0.20
CA THR A 86 -3.98 15.38 0.89
C THR A 86 -3.04 15.07 2.04
N ASP A 87 -1.92 15.78 2.13
CA ASP A 87 -1.01 15.69 3.26
C ASP A 87 -1.66 16.25 4.54
N ILE A 88 -1.87 15.39 5.54
CA ILE A 88 -2.48 15.72 6.83
C ILE A 88 -1.46 15.73 7.98
N THR A 89 -0.17 15.70 7.70
CA THR A 89 0.89 15.63 8.72
C THR A 89 0.93 16.90 9.59
N GLY A 90 0.47 18.03 9.05
CA GLY A 90 0.22 19.26 9.82
C GLY A 90 1.44 19.80 10.58
N GLY A 91 2.66 19.58 10.06
CA GLY A 91 3.91 20.01 10.69
C GLY A 91 4.32 19.20 11.92
N ARG A 92 3.67 18.07 12.20
CA ARG A 92 3.99 17.20 13.33
C ARG A 92 5.24 16.38 13.05
N THR A 93 6.02 16.12 14.10
CA THR A 93 7.11 15.14 14.04
C THR A 93 6.55 13.76 13.70
N PRO A 94 7.11 13.06 12.69
CA PRO A 94 6.68 11.71 12.34
C PRO A 94 6.81 10.75 13.52
N SER A 95 5.86 9.81 13.64
CA SER A 95 5.98 8.74 14.62
C SER A 95 7.09 7.75 14.22
N PRO A 96 7.70 7.01 15.17
CA PRO A 96 8.68 5.98 14.84
C PRO A 96 8.16 4.94 13.84
N VAL A 97 6.85 4.64 13.91
CA VAL A 97 6.17 3.75 12.95
C VAL A 97 6.21 4.37 11.54
N ALA A 98 5.82 5.64 11.40
CA ALA A 98 5.82 6.32 10.11
C ALA A 98 7.24 6.36 9.53
N THR A 99 8.26 6.67 10.34
CA THR A 99 9.66 6.67 9.91
C THR A 99 10.11 5.29 9.42
N ALA A 100 9.84 4.22 10.18
CA ALA A 100 10.24 2.87 9.79
C ALA A 100 9.55 2.39 8.50
N LEU A 101 8.27 2.72 8.33
CA LEU A 101 7.52 2.41 7.11
C LEU A 101 8.02 3.24 5.91
N ALA A 102 8.35 4.52 6.12
CA ALA A 102 8.92 5.39 5.09
C ALA A 102 10.31 4.90 4.63
N GLU A 103 11.16 4.45 5.55
CA GLU A 103 12.45 3.84 5.20
C GLU A 103 12.26 2.57 4.35
N THR A 104 11.23 1.78 4.66
CA THR A 104 10.88 0.60 3.88
C THR A 104 10.40 0.99 2.48
N LEU A 105 9.51 1.98 2.37
CA LEU A 105 9.06 2.56 1.10
C LEU A 105 10.22 3.01 0.21
N CYS A 106 11.22 3.68 0.80
CA CYS A 106 12.36 4.20 0.07
C CYS A 106 13.34 3.13 -0.43
N LYS A 107 13.25 1.89 0.06
CA LYS A 107 14.03 0.75 -0.41
C LYS A 107 13.31 -0.03 -1.51
N LEU A 108 12.06 0.29 -1.83
CA LEU A 108 11.31 -0.41 -2.86
C LEU A 108 11.85 -0.09 -4.27
N PRO A 109 12.13 -1.12 -5.09
CA PRO A 109 12.55 -0.90 -6.46
C PRO A 109 11.38 -0.35 -7.28
N THR A 110 11.58 0.84 -7.86
CA THR A 110 10.74 1.50 -8.88
C THR A 110 9.22 1.22 -8.79
N PRO A 111 8.52 1.84 -7.83
CA PRO A 111 7.05 1.74 -7.74
C PRO A 111 6.33 2.38 -8.94
N LYS A 112 5.02 2.18 -9.04
CA LYS A 112 4.20 2.76 -10.12
C LYS A 112 4.31 4.30 -10.10
N ASN A 113 4.55 4.93 -11.24
CA ASN A 113 4.64 6.39 -11.29
C ASN A 113 3.27 7.04 -11.02
N ASN A 114 3.22 8.02 -10.11
CA ASN A 114 2.04 8.81 -9.80
C ASN A 114 2.44 10.30 -9.71
N PRO A 115 2.23 11.09 -10.77
CA PRO A 115 2.66 12.50 -10.80
C PRO A 115 1.89 13.41 -9.83
N LEU A 116 0.80 12.92 -9.23
CA LEU A 116 -0.07 13.70 -8.32
C LEU A 116 0.35 13.63 -6.85
N LEU A 117 1.44 12.91 -6.52
CA LEU A 117 1.93 12.88 -5.15
C LEU A 117 2.36 14.30 -4.71
N PRO A 118 1.91 14.76 -3.53
CA PRO A 118 2.32 16.06 -3.02
C PRO A 118 3.81 16.05 -2.68
N THR A 119 4.42 17.24 -2.74
CA THR A 119 5.87 17.44 -2.54
C THR A 119 6.14 18.30 -1.31
N PHE A 120 7.20 17.99 -0.55
CA PHE A 120 7.67 18.78 0.60
C PHE A 120 9.17 18.63 0.87
#